data_AF-Q5F409-F1
#
_entry.id   AF-Q5F409-F1
#
_cell.length_a   1.000
_cell.length_b   1.000
_cell.length_c   1.000
_cell.angle_alpha   90.00
_cell.angle_beta   90.00
_cell.angle_gamma   90.00
#
_symmetry.space_group_name_H-M   'P 1'
#
loop_
_entity.id
_entity.type
_entity.pdbx_description
1 polymer ?
#
loop_
_entity_poly.entity_id
_entity_poly.type
_entity_poly.pdbx_seq_one_letter_code
_entity_poly.pdbx_strand_id
1 'polypeptide(L)' 'MFDVKAWAVYIVEWAAKDPYGFLTTVILVLTPLFIISAALSWKLAKMIETREREQKKKRKRQENIVKAKRAKKD' A
#
# COMPACT_ATOMS: atom_id res chain seq x y z
N MET A 1 -29.45 -11.76 -0.77
CA MET A 1 -28.66 -10.63 -0.24
C MET A 1 -27.99 -11.11 1.04
N PHE A 2 -26.70 -10.84 1.26
CA PHE A 2 -26.06 -11.19 2.52
C PHE A 2 -26.74 -10.42 3.65
N ASP A 3 -27.26 -11.12 4.66
CA ASP A 3 -27.85 -10.49 5.83
C ASP A 3 -26.73 -10.02 6.76
N VAL A 4 -26.27 -8.78 6.50
CA VAL A 4 -25.20 -8.13 7.27
C VAL A 4 -25.59 -8.00 8.75
N LYS A 5 -26.88 -7.84 9.05
CA LYS A 5 -27.36 -7.72 10.43
C LYS A 5 -27.25 -9.06 11.16
N ALA A 6 -27.72 -10.14 10.56
CA ALA A 6 -27.59 -11.48 11.12
C ALA A 6 -26.11 -11.88 11.32
N TRP A 7 -25.25 -11.57 10.34
CA TRP A 7 -23.82 -11.80 10.45
C TRP A 7 -23.18 -10.99 11.59
N ALA A 8 -23.50 -9.70 11.71
CA ALA A 8 -22.96 -8.87 12.79
C ALA A 8 -23.40 -9.36 14.18
N VAL A 9 -24.68 -9.74 14.35
CA VAL A 9 -25.18 -10.31 15.61
C VAL A 9 -24.44 -11.61 15.94
N TYR A 10 -24.24 -12.50 14.97
CA TYR A 10 -23.47 -13.73 15.17
C TYR A 10 -22.04 -13.45 15.65
N ILE A 11 -21.35 -12.49 15.04
CA ILE A 11 -19.99 -12.10 15.44
C ILE A 11 -19.98 -11.50 16.85
N VAL A 12 -20.95 -10.65 17.19
CA VAL A 12 -21.07 -10.05 18.53
C VAL A 12 -21.37 -11.11 19.59
N GLU A 13 -22.30 -12.04 19.32
CA GLU A 13 -22.60 -13.15 20.22
C GLU A 13 -21.37 -14.06 20.44
N TRP A 14 -20.61 -14.31 19.38
CA TRP A 14 -19.38 -15.09 19.48
C TRP A 14 -18.34 -14.37 20.35
N ALA A 15 -18.10 -13.07 20.10
CA ALA A 15 -17.20 -12.25 20.90
C ALA A 15 -17.64 -12.16 22.38
N ALA A 16 -18.95 -12.18 22.66
CA ALA A 16 -19.48 -12.18 24.02
C ALA A 16 -19.31 -13.53 24.74
N LYS A 17 -19.50 -14.65 24.02
CA LYS A 17 -19.38 -16.00 24.59
C LYS A 17 -17.93 -16.42 24.87
N ASP A 18 -17.02 -16.06 23.97
CA ASP A 18 -15.60 -16.40 24.08
C ASP A 18 -14.72 -15.23 23.59
N PRO A 19 -14.48 -14.22 24.44
CA PRO A 19 -13.76 -13.01 24.04
C PRO A 19 -12.29 -13.28 23.69
N TYR A 20 -11.64 -14.23 24.38
CA TYR A 20 -10.25 -14.56 24.12
C TYR A 20 -10.10 -15.41 22.85
N GLY A 21 -10.97 -16.39 22.61
CA GLY A 21 -10.98 -17.15 21.36
C GLY A 21 -11.33 -16.28 20.15
N PHE A 22 -12.27 -15.34 20.31
CA PHE A 22 -12.58 -14.33 19.29
C PHE A 22 -11.34 -13.47 18.97
N LEU A 23 -10.74 -12.85 19.99
CA LEU A 23 -9.58 -11.97 19.81
C LEU A 23 -8.39 -12.70 19.18
N THR A 24 -8.08 -13.91 19.64
CA THR A 24 -6.98 -14.71 19.10
C THR A 24 -7.22 -15.07 17.65
N THR A 25 -8.44 -15.45 17.27
CA THR A 25 -8.80 -15.73 15.88
C THR A 25 -8.67 -14.49 15.01
N VAL A 26 -9.18 -13.34 15.49
CA VAL A 26 -9.06 -12.06 14.78
C VAL A 26 -7.59 -11.70 14.58
N ILE A 27 -6.75 -11.81 15.60
CA ILE A 27 -5.31 -11.54 15.48
C ILE A 27 -4.66 -12.53 14.51
N LEU A 28 -4.94 -13.83 14.62
CA LEU A 28 -4.36 -14.87 13.77
C LEU A 28 -4.68 -14.64 12.29
N VAL A 29 -5.89 -14.18 11.97
CA VAL A 29 -6.29 -13.82 10.60
C VAL A 29 -5.69 -12.49 10.16
N LEU A 30 -5.73 -11.47 11.03
CA LEU A 30 -5.26 -10.13 10.70
C LEU A 30 -3.75 -10.05 10.56
N THR A 31 -2.97 -10.77 11.37
CA THR A 31 -1.49 -10.73 11.33
C THR A 31 -0.91 -11.05 9.95
N PRO A 32 -1.18 -12.21 9.31
CA PRO A 32 -0.69 -12.50 7.98
C PRO A 32 -1.25 -11.52 6.94
N LEU A 33 -2.52 -11.10 7.08
CA LEU A 33 -3.12 -10.10 6.20
C LEU A 33 -2.36 -8.76 6.24
N PHE A 34 -2.00 -8.30 7.45
CA PHE A 34 -1.20 -7.09 7.64
C PHE A 34 0.23 -7.24 7.12
N ILE A 35 0.87 -8.39 7.31
CA ILE A 35 2.21 -8.66 6.77
C ILE A 35 2.19 -8.58 5.24
N ILE A 36 1.21 -9.21 4.60
CA ILE A 36 1.05 -9.17 3.13
C ILE A 36 0.78 -7.73 2.67
N SER A 37 -0.11 -7.01 3.36
CA SER A 37 -0.41 -5.61 3.07
C SER A 37 0.84 -4.72 3.15
N ALA A 38 1.65 -4.89 4.21
CA ALA A 38 2.90 -4.17 4.40
C ALA A 38 3.94 -4.51 3.31
N ALA A 39 4.08 -5.80 2.96
CA ALA A 39 4.99 -6.24 1.91
C ALA A 39 4.60 -5.65 0.53
N LEU A 40 3.31 -5.64 0.21
CA LEU A 40 2.78 -5.04 -1.01
C LEU A 40 2.97 -3.52 -1.03
N SER A 41 2.67 -2.84 0.07
CA SER A 41 2.89 -1.40 0.23
C SER A 41 4.37 -1.04 0.05
N TRP A 42 5.27 -1.81 0.64
CA TRP A 42 6.70 -1.60 0.50
C TRP A 42 7.20 -1.83 -0.94
N LYS A 43 6.70 -2.88 -1.61
CA LYS A 43 6.99 -3.13 -3.03
C LYS A 43 6.51 -1.98 -3.91
N LEU A 44 5.30 -1.46 -3.64
CA LEU A 44 4.73 -0.33 -4.36
C LEU A 44 5.58 0.93 -4.16
N ALA A 45 5.98 1.23 -2.91
CA ALA A 45 6.85 2.36 -2.59
C ALA A 45 8.19 2.30 -3.36
N LYS A 46 8.82 1.12 -3.43
CA LYS A 46 10.06 0.91 -4.23
C LYS A 46 9.83 1.15 -5.72
N MET A 47 8.69 0.73 -6.26
CA MET A 47 8.35 0.98 -7.67
C MET A 47 8.14 2.46 -7.97
N ILE A 48 7.56 3.21 -7.03
CA ILE A 48 7.40 4.67 -7.16
C ILE A 48 8.79 5.34 -7.11
N GLU A 49 9.62 4.99 -6.13
CA GLU A 49 10.95 5.58 -5.97
C GLU A 49 11.86 5.34 -7.19
N THR A 50 11.84 4.12 -7.75
CA THR A 50 12.60 3.80 -8.97
C THR A 50 12.13 4.61 -10.17
N ARG A 51 10.80 4.72 -10.37
CA ARG A 51 10.21 5.55 -11.43
C ARG A 51 10.57 7.03 -11.27
N GLU A 52 10.51 7.56 -10.06
CA GLU A 52 10.91 8.95 -9.78
C GLU A 52 12.39 9.20 -10.05
N ARG A 53 13.28 8.26 -9.67
CA ARG A 53 14.72 8.35 -9.97
C ARG A 53 14.98 8.34 -11.47
N GLU A 54 14.29 7.49 -12.23
CA GLU A 54 14.38 7.46 -13.69
C GLU A 54 13.85 8.73 -14.34
N GLN A 55 12.70 9.23 -13.90
CA GLN A 55 12.12 10.48 -14.39
C GLN A 55 13.03 11.67 -14.06
N LYS A 56 13.63 11.71 -12.87
CA LYS A 56 14.61 12.74 -12.48
C LYS A 56 15.85 12.70 -13.37
N LYS A 57 16.35 11.50 -13.74
CA LYS A 57 17.46 11.35 -14.70
C LYS A 57 17.07 11.83 -16.10
N LYS A 58 15.88 11.44 -16.60
CA LYS A 58 15.36 11.90 -17.90
C LYS A 58 15.18 13.42 -17.93
N ARG A 59 14.60 13.99 -16.89
CA ARG A 59 14.41 15.43 -16.72
C ARG A 59 15.75 16.18 -16.72
N LYS A 60 16.74 15.73 -15.94
CA LYS A 60 18.09 16.34 -15.95
C LYS A 60 18.74 16.31 -17.33
N ARG A 61 18.60 15.20 -18.08
CA ARG A 61 19.10 15.11 -19.46
C ARG A 61 18.38 16.10 -20.38
N GLN A 62 17.06 16.21 -20.28
CA GLN A 62 16.25 17.14 -21.06
C GLN A 62 16.64 18.60 -20.78
N GLU A 63 16.79 18.95 -19.50
CA GLU A 63 17.22 20.28 -19.06
C GLU A 63 18.62 20.62 -19.58
N ASN A 64 19.55 19.66 -19.54
CA ASN A 64 20.90 19.86 -20.07
C ASN A 64 20.89 20.05 -21.60
N ILE A 65 20.06 19.31 -22.35
CA ILE A 65 19.91 19.49 -23.81
C ILE A 65 19.31 20.86 -24.12
N VAL A 66 18.30 21.31 -23.37
CA VAL A 66 17.70 22.63 -23.55
C VAL A 66 18.71 23.74 -23.24
N LYS A 67 19.51 23.61 -22.17
CA LYS A 67 20.59 24.55 -21.84
C LYS A 67 21.66 24.59 -22.93
N ALA A 68 22.11 23.44 -23.42
CA ALA A 68 23.09 23.37 -24.50
C ALA A 68 22.57 23.95 -25.82
N LYS A 69 21.27 23.80 -26.12
CA LYS A 69 20.64 24.44 -27.28
C LYS A 69 20.52 25.96 -27.13
N ARG A 70 20.24 26.46 -25.92
CA ARG A 70 20.21 27.91 -25.63
C ARG A 70 21.60 28.53 -25.76
N ALA A 71 22.62 27.91 -25.17
CA ALA A 71 24.01 28.38 -25.23
C ALA A 71 24.65 28.34 -26.63
N LYS A 72 24.02 27.68 -27.62
CA LYS A 72 24.44 27.73 -29.04
C LYS A 72 23.69 28.79 -29.84
N LYS A 73 22.61 29.35 -29.30
CA LYS A 73 21.78 30.37 -29.96
C LYS A 73 22.21 31.77 -29.54
N ASP A 74 22.67 31.92 -28.30
CA ASP A 74 23.40 33.11 -27.82
C ASP A 74 24.82 33.14 -28.41
#